data_AF-A0A924EWS0-F1
#
_entry.id   AF-A0A924EWS0-F1
#
_cell.length_a   1.000
_cell.length_b   1.000
_cell.length_c   1.000
_cell.angle_alpha   90.00
_cell.angle_beta   90.00
_cell.angle_gamma   90.00
#
_symmetry.space_group_name_H-M   'P 1'
#
loop_
_entity.id
_entity.type
_entity.pdbx_description
1 polymer ?
#
loop_
_entity_poly.entity_id
_entity_poly.type
_entity_poly.pdbx_seq_one_letter_code
_entity_poly.pdbx_strand_id
1 'polypeptide(L)'
;PAGGPRLAVAPADTGTRKRRLVEYSEGYGRRLAIHRTLSWSMLPLFATSYYTGNRLSRDGRAASPTWVRRTHPIAAGATAAVFGVNTVTGVWNLWAARKDPEGRTRRILHSTLFLLADAGFAYAGSIGDQARDNGAIRNRHRTIALSSMGVSTAGWLVMLLGQ
;
A
#
# COMPACT_ATOMS: atom_id res chain seq x y z
N PRO A 1 47.52 -34.74 36.47
CA PRO A 1 46.14 -34.26 36.23
C PRO A 1 46.16 -32.94 35.44
N ALA A 2 45.52 -32.94 34.27
CA ALA A 2 45.70 -31.98 33.19
C ALA A 2 45.05 -30.60 33.43
N GLY A 3 45.76 -29.53 33.05
CA GLY A 3 45.22 -28.19 32.89
C GLY A 3 44.59 -28.03 31.51
N GLY A 4 43.25 -28.00 31.45
CA GLY A 4 42.51 -27.73 30.22
C GLY A 4 42.43 -26.22 29.91
N PRO A 5 42.38 -25.81 28.63
CA PRO A 5 42.26 -24.41 28.25
C PRO A 5 40.88 -23.88 28.66
N ARG A 6 40.86 -22.81 29.46
CA ARG A 6 39.63 -22.05 29.77
C ARG A 6 39.21 -21.31 28.51
N LEU A 7 38.13 -21.80 27.87
CA LEU A 7 37.43 -21.05 26.83
C LEU A 7 36.93 -19.74 27.46
N ALA A 8 37.52 -18.62 27.04
CA ALA A 8 37.03 -17.30 27.38
C ALA A 8 35.66 -17.13 26.70
N VAL A 9 34.59 -17.20 27.48
CA VAL A 9 33.27 -16.78 27.04
C VAL A 9 33.36 -15.28 26.80
N ALA A 10 33.34 -14.85 25.54
CA ALA A 10 33.20 -13.44 25.20
C ALA A 10 31.91 -12.92 25.87
N PRO A 11 31.93 -11.74 26.52
CA PRO A 11 30.73 -11.19 27.11
C PRO A 11 29.69 -11.06 26.00
N ALA A 12 28.51 -11.64 26.23
CA ALA A 12 27.37 -11.43 25.35
C ALA A 12 27.14 -9.92 25.29
N ASP A 13 27.26 -9.33 24.09
CA ASP A 13 27.00 -7.92 23.84
C ASP A 13 25.51 -7.65 24.03
N THR A 14 25.09 -7.54 25.29
CA THR A 14 23.75 -7.05 25.65
C THR A 14 23.75 -5.54 25.50
N GLY A 15 23.94 -5.07 24.26
CA GLY A 15 23.72 -3.69 23.89
C GLY A 15 22.25 -3.37 24.14
N THR A 16 21.92 -2.81 25.30
CA THR A 16 20.62 -2.18 25.53
C THR A 16 20.44 -1.15 24.43
N ARG A 17 19.59 -1.43 23.44
CA ARG A 17 19.30 -0.53 22.33
C ARG A 17 18.81 0.77 22.93
N LYS A 18 19.68 1.78 23.02
CA LYS A 18 19.32 3.09 23.60
C LYS A 18 18.13 3.61 22.83
N ARG A 19 16.96 3.66 23.47
CA ARG A 19 15.76 4.29 22.91
C ARG A 19 16.11 5.74 22.62
N ARG A 20 16.15 6.11 21.35
CA ARG A 20 16.40 7.49 20.94
C ARG A 20 15.05 8.19 20.89
N LEU A 21 14.86 9.17 21.77
CA LEU A 21 13.71 10.05 21.68
C LEU A 21 13.87 10.90 20.42
N VAL A 22 12.92 10.76 19.49
CA VAL A 22 12.89 11.51 18.24
C VAL A 22 11.68 12.41 18.27
N GLU A 23 11.91 13.72 18.25
CA GLU A 23 10.84 14.70 18.23
C GLU A 23 10.29 14.88 16.80
N TYR A 24 8.96 14.94 16.71
CA TYR A 24 8.22 15.16 15.47
C TYR A 24 7.42 16.46 15.57
N SER A 25 7.11 17.07 14.42
CA SER A 25 6.18 18.21 14.40
C SER A 25 4.75 17.77 14.72
N GLU A 26 3.94 18.68 15.24
CA GLU A 26 2.51 18.42 15.52
C GLU A 26 1.75 17.88 14.30
N GLY A 27 2.09 18.36 13.10
CA GLY A 27 1.49 17.89 11.85
C GLY A 27 1.79 16.41 11.53
N TYR A 28 2.85 15.82 12.10
CA TYR A 28 3.19 14.40 11.89
C TYR A 28 2.08 13.47 12.37
N GLY A 29 1.62 13.68 13.61
CA GLY A 29 0.54 12.88 14.20
C GLY A 29 -0.76 13.00 13.41
N ARG A 30 -1.12 14.22 12.99
CA ARG A 30 -2.32 14.46 12.18
C ARG A 30 -2.27 13.73 10.84
N ARG A 31 -1.16 13.86 10.09
CA ARG A 31 -0.99 13.15 8.81
C ARG A 31 -1.00 11.63 8.99
N LEU A 32 -0.40 11.13 10.07
CA LEU A 32 -0.39 9.69 10.38
C LEU A 32 -1.80 9.17 10.67
N ALA A 33 -2.59 9.93 11.43
CA ALA A 33 -3.98 9.59 11.73
C ALA A 33 -4.84 9.56 10.45
N ILE A 34 -4.70 10.57 9.57
CA ILE A 34 -5.39 10.60 8.27
C ILE A 34 -5.00 9.38 7.43
N HIS A 35 -3.70 9.12 7.27
CA HIS A 35 -3.17 8.01 6.48
C HIS A 35 -3.71 6.66 6.94
N ARG A 36 -3.68 6.40 8.26
CA ARG A 36 -4.18 5.17 8.86
C ARG A 36 -5.70 5.03 8.71
N THR A 37 -6.44 6.11 8.93
CA THR A 37 -7.91 6.08 8.88
C THR A 37 -8.39 5.84 7.47
N LEU A 38 -7.86 6.57 6.48
CA LEU A 38 -8.23 6.42 5.08
C LEU A 38 -7.91 5.03 4.53
N SER A 39 -6.81 4.42 5.00
CA SER A 39 -6.40 3.08 4.56
C SER A 39 -7.44 1.99 4.80
N TRP A 40 -8.37 2.16 5.75
CA TRP A 40 -9.48 1.21 5.96
C TRP A 40 -10.49 1.17 4.81
N SER A 41 -10.59 2.25 4.02
CA SER A 41 -11.47 2.28 2.84
C SER A 41 -10.94 1.46 1.66
N MET A 42 -9.66 1.07 1.68
CA MET A 42 -8.99 0.36 0.59
C MET A 42 -9.70 -0.96 0.24
N LEU A 43 -9.94 -1.83 1.22
CA LEU A 43 -10.52 -3.15 0.97
C LEU A 43 -11.97 -3.08 0.43
N PRO A 44 -12.89 -2.27 1.01
CA PRO A 44 -14.21 -2.07 0.42
C PRO A 44 -14.18 -1.53 -1.02
N LEU A 45 -13.29 -0.57 -1.32
CA LEU A 45 -13.15 -0.01 -2.66
C LEU A 45 -12.59 -1.03 -3.67
N PHE A 46 -11.64 -1.86 -3.24
CA PHE A 46 -11.11 -2.96 -4.04
C PHE A 46 -12.16 -4.02 -4.31
N ALA A 47 -12.91 -4.45 -3.29
CA ALA A 47 -13.99 -5.41 -3.45
C ALA A 47 -15.05 -4.91 -4.45
N THR A 48 -15.44 -3.63 -4.33
CA THR A 48 -16.37 -2.98 -5.27
C THR A 48 -15.80 -2.98 -6.68
N SER A 49 -14.56 -2.50 -6.85
CA SER A 49 -13.91 -2.40 -8.16
C SER A 49 -13.72 -3.78 -8.82
N TYR A 50 -13.33 -4.79 -8.04
CA TYR A 50 -13.18 -6.17 -8.46
C TYR A 50 -14.52 -6.74 -8.96
N TYR A 51 -15.57 -6.62 -8.14
CA TYR A 51 -16.88 -7.16 -8.46
C TYR A 51 -17.45 -6.54 -9.74
N THR A 52 -17.46 -5.21 -9.82
CA THR A 52 -18.00 -4.51 -10.99
C THR A 52 -17.12 -4.72 -12.22
N GLY A 53 -15.79 -4.77 -12.06
CA GLY A 53 -14.85 -5.04 -13.16
C GLY A 53 -15.00 -6.45 -13.74
N ASN A 54 -15.20 -7.46 -12.88
CA ASN A 54 -15.50 -8.83 -13.31
C ASN A 54 -16.82 -8.90 -14.08
N ARG A 55 -17.88 -8.25 -13.59
CA ARG A 55 -19.18 -8.17 -14.29
C ARG A 55 -19.03 -7.52 -15.68
N LEU A 56 -18.34 -6.38 -15.76
CA LEU A 56 -18.08 -5.70 -17.04
C LEU A 56 -17.28 -6.57 -18.02
N SER A 57 -16.35 -7.37 -17.51
CA SER A 57 -15.52 -8.25 -18.33
C SER A 57 -16.30 -9.46 -18.84
N ARG A 58 -17.15 -10.06 -17.99
CA ARG A 58 -17.93 -11.26 -18.30
C ARG A 58 -19.12 -10.96 -19.20
N ASP A 59 -19.91 -9.96 -18.82
CA ASP A 59 -21.16 -9.63 -19.51
C ASP A 59 -20.89 -8.72 -20.73
N GLY A 60 -19.74 -8.06 -20.78
CA GLY A 60 -19.45 -7.00 -21.74
C GLY A 60 -20.11 -5.67 -21.36
N ARG A 61 -19.50 -4.55 -21.75
CA ARG A 61 -19.93 -3.22 -21.31
C ARG A 61 -21.36 -2.88 -21.72
N ALA A 62 -21.79 -3.26 -22.93
CA ALA A 62 -23.12 -2.93 -23.46
C ALA A 62 -24.24 -3.71 -22.76
N ALA A 63 -24.01 -4.98 -22.42
CA ALA A 63 -25.00 -5.84 -21.76
C ALA A 63 -24.96 -5.76 -20.23
N SER A 64 -23.93 -5.15 -19.64
CA SER A 64 -23.83 -4.96 -18.19
C SER A 64 -24.88 -3.97 -17.66
N PRO A 65 -25.48 -4.22 -16.48
CA PRO A 65 -26.42 -3.30 -15.86
C PRO A 65 -25.86 -1.88 -15.69
N THR A 66 -26.70 -0.86 -15.81
CA THR A 66 -26.30 0.57 -15.72
C THR A 66 -25.58 0.89 -14.42
N TRP A 67 -26.01 0.30 -13.30
CA TRP A 67 -25.36 0.52 -12.01
C TRP A 67 -23.91 0.01 -12.02
N VAL A 68 -23.64 -1.17 -12.60
CA VAL A 68 -22.27 -1.72 -12.72
C VAL A 68 -21.38 -0.77 -13.53
N ARG A 69 -21.90 -0.29 -14.67
CA ARG A 69 -21.17 0.62 -15.58
C ARG A 69 -20.83 1.97 -14.93
N ARG A 70 -21.64 2.43 -13.97
CA ARG A 70 -21.43 3.68 -13.21
C ARG A 70 -20.57 3.45 -11.97
N THR A 71 -20.81 2.37 -11.23
CA THR A 71 -20.12 2.09 -9.96
C THR A 71 -18.65 1.79 -10.17
N HIS A 72 -18.26 1.07 -11.24
CA HIS A 72 -16.85 0.76 -11.47
C HIS A 72 -15.95 2.01 -11.57
N PRO A 73 -16.22 2.99 -12.46
CA PRO A 73 -15.39 4.19 -12.53
C PRO A 73 -15.48 5.05 -11.26
N ILE A 74 -16.61 5.06 -10.55
CA ILE A 74 -16.73 5.77 -9.26
C ILE A 74 -15.81 5.13 -8.21
N ALA A 75 -15.84 3.81 -8.06
CA ALA A 75 -14.99 3.09 -7.11
C ALA A 75 -13.50 3.24 -7.47
N ALA A 76 -13.15 3.16 -8.76
CA ALA A 76 -11.79 3.40 -9.24
C ALA A 76 -11.32 4.84 -8.94
N GLY A 77 -12.17 5.84 -9.18
CA GLY A 77 -11.87 7.24 -8.86
C GLY A 77 -11.71 7.49 -7.36
N ALA A 78 -12.57 6.88 -6.53
CA ALA A 78 -12.44 6.94 -5.08
C ALA A 78 -11.14 6.27 -4.58
N THR A 79 -10.76 5.12 -5.15
CA THR A 79 -9.46 4.48 -4.90
C THR A 79 -8.33 5.45 -5.24
N ALA A 80 -8.34 6.07 -6.41
CA ALA A 80 -7.30 7.02 -6.82
C ALA A 80 -7.18 8.21 -5.85
N ALA A 81 -8.31 8.76 -5.39
CA ALA A 81 -8.32 9.85 -4.41
C ALA A 81 -7.73 9.41 -3.06
N VAL A 82 -8.16 8.27 -2.53
CA VAL A 82 -7.67 7.71 -1.25
C VAL A 82 -6.18 7.43 -1.32
N PHE A 83 -5.71 6.78 -2.39
CA PHE A 83 -4.30 6.50 -2.60
C PHE A 83 -3.52 7.81 -2.72
N GLY A 84 -3.95 8.78 -3.53
CA GLY A 84 -3.28 10.07 -3.64
C GLY A 84 -3.09 10.80 -2.30
N VAL A 85 -4.13 10.85 -1.45
CA VAL A 85 -4.01 11.45 -0.11
C VAL A 85 -3.06 10.63 0.78
N ASN A 86 -3.13 9.29 0.73
CA ASN A 86 -2.23 8.43 1.48
C ASN A 86 -0.78 8.56 1.01
N THR A 87 -0.51 8.70 -0.28
CA THR A 87 0.83 8.90 -0.84
C THR A 87 1.43 10.20 -0.32
N VAL A 88 0.68 11.31 -0.40
CA VAL A 88 1.14 12.62 0.09
C VAL A 88 1.43 12.57 1.59
N THR A 89 0.49 12.10 2.39
CA THR A 89 0.66 12.02 3.85
C THR A 89 1.76 11.04 4.26
N GLY A 90 1.86 9.90 3.56
CA GLY A 90 2.81 8.83 3.81
C GLY A 90 4.24 9.22 3.45
N VAL A 91 4.48 9.77 2.25
CA VAL A 91 5.80 10.25 1.83
C VAL A 91 6.29 11.40 2.71
N TRP A 92 5.39 12.32 3.07
CA TRP A 92 5.75 13.42 3.98
C TRP A 92 6.16 12.90 5.35
N ASN A 93 5.43 11.93 5.90
CA ASN A 93 5.77 11.31 7.18
C ASN A 93 7.02 10.43 7.09
N LEU A 94 7.25 9.72 5.98
CA LEU A 94 8.48 8.99 5.73
C LEU A 94 9.69 9.93 5.76
N TRP A 95 9.60 11.07 5.09
CA TRP A 95 10.64 12.09 5.10
C TRP A 95 10.91 12.62 6.51
N ALA A 96 9.87 12.95 7.26
CA ALA A 96 10.00 13.41 8.64
C ALA A 96 10.63 12.35 9.57
N ALA A 97 10.34 11.07 9.34
CA ALA A 97 10.85 9.93 10.09
C ALA A 97 12.22 9.42 9.64
N ARG A 98 12.88 10.04 8.65
CA ARG A 98 14.20 9.60 8.15
C ARG A 98 15.27 9.49 9.26
N LYS A 99 15.17 10.37 10.26
CA LYS A 99 16.06 10.46 11.42
C LYS A 99 15.80 9.39 12.49
N ASP A 100 14.65 8.72 12.42
CA ASP A 100 14.27 7.66 13.35
C ASP A 100 14.76 6.29 12.84
N PRO A 101 15.59 5.56 13.62
CA PRO A 101 16.02 4.21 13.28
C PRO A 101 15.00 3.12 13.63
N GLU A 102 14.09 3.36 14.57
CA GLU A 102 13.12 2.36 15.04
C GLU A 102 12.11 2.06 13.93
N GLY A 103 11.83 0.79 13.62
CA GLY A 103 10.85 0.43 12.58
C GLY A 103 11.21 0.82 11.13
N ARG A 104 12.44 1.29 10.87
CA ARG A 104 12.88 1.80 9.55
C ARG A 104 12.62 0.82 8.40
N THR A 105 13.00 -0.45 8.56
CA THR A 105 12.80 -1.47 7.51
C THR A 105 11.34 -1.62 7.14
N ARG A 106 10.43 -1.66 8.12
CA ARG A 106 8.98 -1.78 7.88
C ARG A 106 8.44 -0.55 7.16
N ARG A 107 8.84 0.65 7.58
CA ARG A 107 8.47 1.91 6.90
C ARG A 107 8.90 1.91 5.44
N ILE A 108 10.15 1.56 5.17
CA ILE A 108 10.66 1.50 3.79
C ILE A 108 9.91 0.45 2.97
N LEU A 109 9.73 -0.77 3.51
CA LEU A 109 8.98 -1.82 2.82
C LEU A 109 7.54 -1.39 2.50
N HIS A 110 6.81 -0.85 3.49
CA HIS A 110 5.47 -0.34 3.32
C HIS A 110 5.40 0.76 2.25
N SER A 111 6.29 1.76 2.34
CA SER A 111 6.32 2.86 1.38
C SER A 111 6.64 2.40 -0.04
N THR A 112 7.60 1.50 -0.23
CA THR A 112 7.94 0.96 -1.55
C THR A 112 6.76 0.21 -2.15
N LEU A 113 6.08 -0.65 -1.37
CA LEU A 113 4.91 -1.38 -1.85
C LEU A 113 3.78 -0.45 -2.29
N PHE A 114 3.49 0.60 -1.51
CA PHE A 114 2.45 1.56 -1.87
C PHE A 114 2.81 2.41 -3.09
N LEU A 115 4.06 2.87 -3.23
CA LEU A 115 4.48 3.62 -4.42
C LEU A 115 4.43 2.78 -5.69
N LEU A 116 4.76 1.49 -5.61
CA LEU A 116 4.61 0.56 -6.73
C LEU A 116 3.13 0.33 -7.07
N ALA A 117 2.28 0.17 -6.05
CA ALA A 117 0.85 0.03 -6.25
C ALA A 117 0.23 1.29 -6.90
N ASP A 118 0.62 2.48 -6.43
CA ASP A 118 0.24 3.79 -7.00
C ASP A 118 0.57 3.88 -8.48
N ALA A 119 1.82 3.55 -8.85
CA ALA A 119 2.26 3.55 -10.23
C ALA A 119 1.42 2.60 -11.10
N GLY A 120 1.12 1.40 -10.58
CA GLY A 120 0.26 0.45 -11.29
C GLY A 120 -1.19 0.92 -11.40
N PHE A 121 -1.78 1.54 -10.38
CA PHE A 121 -3.12 2.11 -10.46
C PHE A 121 -3.20 3.29 -11.42
N ALA A 122 -2.21 4.18 -11.41
CA ALA A 122 -2.12 5.28 -12.35
C ALA A 122 -2.02 4.77 -13.80
N TYR A 123 -1.22 3.74 -14.03
CA TYR A 123 -1.13 3.09 -15.34
C TYR A 123 -2.44 2.40 -15.74
N ALA A 124 -3.07 1.65 -14.83
CA ALA A 124 -4.36 1.02 -15.11
C ALA A 124 -5.44 2.07 -15.45
N GLY A 125 -5.42 3.22 -14.77
CA GLY A 125 -6.30 4.36 -15.05
C GLY A 125 -6.06 4.97 -16.42
N SER A 126 -4.81 5.16 -16.83
CA SER A 126 -4.47 5.79 -18.12
C SER A 126 -4.92 4.99 -19.35
N ILE A 127 -5.04 3.67 -19.21
CA ILE A 127 -5.56 2.78 -20.27
C ILE A 127 -7.05 2.42 -20.11
N GLY A 128 -7.74 2.98 -19.11
CA GLY A 128 -9.10 2.60 -18.73
C GLY A 128 -10.16 2.86 -19.81
N ASP A 129 -10.03 3.94 -20.58
CA ASP A 129 -10.94 4.21 -21.69
C ASP A 129 -10.71 3.26 -22.87
N GLN A 130 -9.45 2.99 -23.22
CA GLN A 130 -9.09 2.05 -24.29
C GLN A 130 -9.52 0.61 -23.97
N ALA A 131 -9.51 0.22 -22.69
CA ALA A 131 -9.98 -1.08 -22.21
C ALA A 131 -11.48 -1.35 -22.48
N ARG A 132 -12.26 -0.30 -22.79
CA ARG A 132 -13.70 -0.46 -23.09
C ARG A 132 -13.89 -1.18 -24.41
N ASP A 133 -13.11 -0.82 -25.41
CA ASP A 133 -13.33 -1.24 -26.80
C ASP A 133 -12.29 -2.28 -27.27
N ASN A 134 -11.18 -2.44 -26.54
CA ASN A 134 -10.12 -3.39 -26.86
C ASN A 134 -9.96 -4.48 -25.77
N GLY A 135 -10.20 -5.74 -26.15
CA GLY A 135 -10.12 -6.89 -25.24
C GLY A 135 -8.71 -7.17 -24.69
N ALA A 136 -7.66 -6.96 -25.48
CA ALA A 136 -6.27 -7.14 -25.02
C ALA A 136 -5.89 -6.08 -23.98
N ILE A 137 -6.27 -4.81 -24.23
CA ILE A 137 -6.06 -3.72 -23.27
C ILE A 137 -6.91 -3.93 -22.01
N ARG A 138 -8.13 -4.45 -22.14
CA ARG A 138 -8.98 -4.82 -20.99
C ARG A 138 -8.31 -5.87 -20.09
N ASN A 139 -7.75 -6.92 -20.68
CA ASN A 139 -7.01 -7.94 -19.93
C ASN A 139 -5.79 -7.32 -19.25
N ARG A 140 -5.04 -6.45 -19.94
CA ARG A 140 -3.90 -5.74 -19.35
C ARG A 140 -4.31 -4.83 -18.18
N HIS A 141 -5.36 -4.03 -18.35
CA HIS A 141 -5.94 -3.21 -17.29
C HIS A 141 -6.30 -4.05 -16.07
N ARG A 142 -7.02 -5.16 -16.27
CA ARG A 142 -7.42 -6.09 -15.19
C ARG A 142 -6.21 -6.67 -14.47
N THR A 143 -5.22 -7.20 -15.20
CA THR A 143 -4.02 -7.78 -14.60
C THR A 143 -3.28 -6.76 -13.74
N ILE A 144 -3.06 -5.54 -14.25
CA ILE A 144 -2.34 -4.51 -13.51
C ILE A 144 -3.14 -4.06 -12.29
N ALA A 145 -4.44 -3.85 -12.42
CA ALA A 145 -5.29 -3.48 -11.30
C ALA A 145 -5.28 -4.53 -10.18
N LEU A 146 -5.41 -5.82 -10.52
CA LEU A 146 -5.38 -6.91 -9.53
C LEU A 146 -4.01 -7.04 -8.87
N SER A 147 -2.93 -6.92 -9.64
CA SER A 147 -1.56 -6.92 -9.09
C SER A 147 -1.34 -5.75 -8.13
N SER A 148 -1.75 -4.54 -8.50
CA SER A 148 -1.67 -3.36 -7.63
C SER A 148 -2.51 -3.51 -6.36
N MET A 149 -3.71 -4.09 -6.45
CA MET A 149 -4.53 -4.42 -5.28
C MET A 149 -3.82 -5.40 -4.34
N GLY A 150 -3.17 -6.43 -4.89
CA GLY A 150 -2.39 -7.39 -4.10
C GLY A 150 -1.20 -6.74 -3.40
N VAL A 151 -0.39 -5.97 -4.15
CA VAL A 151 0.79 -5.27 -3.63
C VAL A 151 0.41 -4.27 -2.53
N SER A 152 -0.62 -3.45 -2.76
CA SER A 152 -1.11 -2.50 -1.75
C SER A 152 -1.72 -3.20 -0.54
N THR A 153 -2.40 -4.33 -0.71
CA THR A 153 -2.91 -5.13 0.42
C THR A 153 -1.76 -5.67 1.28
N ALA A 154 -0.68 -6.18 0.66
CA ALA A 154 0.52 -6.58 1.38
C ALA A 154 1.16 -5.38 2.11
N GLY A 155 1.29 -4.23 1.43
CA GLY A 155 1.80 -3.00 2.04
C GLY A 155 0.95 -2.54 3.23
N TRP A 156 -0.36 -2.67 3.14
CA TRP A 156 -1.29 -2.31 4.21
C TRP A 156 -1.12 -3.22 5.43
N LEU A 157 -0.94 -4.53 5.21
CA LEU A 157 -0.63 -5.48 6.28
C LEU A 157 0.71 -5.18 6.97
N VAL A 158 1.74 -4.79 6.22
CA VAL A 158 3.03 -4.36 6.81
C VAL A 158 2.84 -3.17 7.76
N MET A 159 1.98 -2.22 7.41
CA MET A 159 1.64 -1.11 8.31
C MET A 159 0.82 -1.60 9.51
N LEU A 160 -0.20 -2.44 9.30
CA LEU A 160 -1.13 -2.89 10.33
C LEU A 160 -0.44 -3.74 11.41
N LEU A 161 0.44 -4.65 11.00
CA LEU A 161 1.21 -5.54 11.89
C LEU A 161 2.43 -4.84 12.50
N GLY A 162 2.81 -3.69 11.96
CA GLY A 162 3.98 -2.93 12.37
C GLY A 162 3.71 -1.86 13.43
N GLN A 163 2.46 -1.71 13.88
CA GLN A 163 2.03 -0.72 14.87
C GLN A 163 2.44 -1.08 16.30
#